data_AF-A0A8J6S043-F1
#
_entry.id   AF-A0A8J6S043-F1
#
_cell.length_a   1.000
_cell.length_b   1.000
_cell.length_c   1.000
_cell.angle_alpha   90.00
_cell.angle_beta   90.00
_cell.angle_gamma   90.00
#
_symmetry.space_group_name_H-M   'P 1'
#
loop_
_entity.id
_entity.type
_entity.pdbx_description
1 polymer ?
#
loop_
_entity_poly.entity_id
_entity_poly.type
_entity_poly.pdbx_seq_one_letter_code
_entity_poly.pdbx_strand_id
1 'polypeptide(L)'
;MPYITNPNDISSQIAAYTQAKTLWVDTEVADYKTKKPRLSLIQVLDESTDLSGDRVFILDVLEYPDIADIFIEKIMLNPAIEKVFHNSSFDLKFLGKTKAKNVICTLEIAKKIPYYLLPVPNLQLKTLAENLCYFPNVDKTQSQSDWGQRPLTKSQLHYAKMDPVYLAHVHHRLLQLTQLINPNPSDEDLTALGQRYREIEHDWKSLDTEINHIKDRIKAAMQAQNLAESDYFKLSSYEKTTKKVSFDELAKFAQQRGINLDFPITLTQNLQKQLGLTDGLPIQEEKSINSRLNFKEKEQDEADDDIPF
;
A
#
# COMPACT_ATOMS: atom_id res chain seq x y z
N MET A 1 -12.13 13.96 -28.89
CA MET A 1 -10.82 13.78 -28.23
C MET A 1 -9.79 14.73 -28.82
N PRO A 2 -9.45 15.81 -28.10
CA PRO A 2 -8.38 16.72 -28.50
C PRO A 2 -6.99 16.10 -28.28
N TYR A 3 -6.40 15.56 -29.37
CA TYR A 3 -4.97 15.26 -29.45
C TYR A 3 -4.26 16.50 -30.02
N ILE A 4 -3.43 17.16 -29.20
CA ILE A 4 -2.81 18.44 -29.53
C ILE A 4 -1.31 18.23 -29.74
N THR A 5 -0.83 18.63 -30.92
CA THR A 5 0.58 18.51 -31.33
C THR A 5 1.27 19.85 -31.52
N ASN A 6 0.52 20.96 -31.62
CA ASN A 6 1.11 22.29 -31.76
C ASN A 6 1.52 22.84 -30.37
N PRO A 7 2.78 23.26 -30.17
CA PRO A 7 3.26 23.72 -28.87
C PRO A 7 2.53 24.96 -28.32
N ASN A 8 2.03 25.85 -29.18
CA ASN A 8 1.27 27.03 -28.75
C ASN A 8 -0.13 26.65 -28.23
N ASP A 9 -0.77 25.68 -28.89
CA ASP A 9 -2.07 25.15 -28.46
C ASP A 9 -1.92 24.37 -27.15
N ILE A 10 -0.84 23.58 -27.01
CA ILE A 10 -0.52 22.89 -25.75
C ILE A 10 -0.30 23.91 -24.63
N SER A 11 0.51 24.96 -24.85
CA SER A 11 0.75 26.00 -23.84
C SER A 11 -0.53 26.72 -23.43
N SER A 12 -1.42 27.00 -24.39
CA SER A 12 -2.73 27.62 -24.13
C SER A 12 -3.62 26.70 -23.29
N GLN A 13 -3.62 25.40 -23.59
CA GLN A 13 -4.36 24.42 -22.80
C GLN A 13 -3.80 24.27 -21.38
N ILE A 14 -2.47 24.29 -21.21
CA ILE A 14 -1.83 24.30 -19.89
C ILE A 14 -2.25 25.53 -19.10
N ALA A 15 -2.31 26.70 -19.72
CA ALA A 15 -2.78 27.92 -19.07
C ALA A 15 -4.25 27.79 -18.61
N ALA A 16 -5.12 27.17 -19.42
CA ALA A 16 -6.51 26.91 -19.03
C ALA A 16 -6.61 25.99 -17.79
N TYR A 17 -5.77 24.96 -17.70
CA TYR A 17 -5.74 24.06 -16.54
C TYR A 17 -5.35 24.72 -15.23
N THR A 18 -4.75 25.91 -15.24
CA THR A 18 -4.44 26.65 -14.01
C THR A 18 -5.68 27.03 -13.20
N GLN A 19 -6.87 27.00 -13.81
CA GLN A 19 -8.15 27.29 -13.16
C GLN A 19 -8.84 26.03 -12.61
N ALA A 20 -8.33 24.83 -12.91
CA ALA A 20 -8.91 23.58 -12.43
C ALA A 20 -8.58 23.35 -10.95
N LYS A 21 -9.52 22.73 -10.22
CA LYS A 21 -9.29 22.33 -8.82
C LYS A 21 -8.54 21.00 -8.74
N THR A 22 -8.93 20.05 -9.57
CA THR A 22 -8.35 18.70 -9.63
C THR A 22 -8.09 18.35 -11.08
N LEU A 23 -6.95 17.71 -11.34
CA LEU A 23 -6.58 17.15 -12.63
C LEU A 23 -6.21 15.69 -12.46
N TRP A 24 -6.79 14.82 -13.30
CA TRP A 24 -6.39 13.42 -13.41
C TRP A 24 -5.41 13.30 -14.56
N VAL A 25 -4.20 12.90 -14.24
CA VAL A 25 -3.05 12.97 -15.15
C VAL A 25 -2.44 11.60 -15.29
N ASP A 26 -2.09 11.26 -16.54
CA ASP A 26 -1.28 10.11 -16.87
C ASP A 26 -0.16 10.53 -17.83
N THR A 27 0.87 9.70 -18.00
CA THR A 27 1.95 9.96 -18.95
C THR A 27 2.34 8.74 -19.75
N GLU A 28 2.82 8.98 -20.97
CA GLU A 28 3.45 7.94 -21.78
C GLU A 28 4.89 8.31 -22.13
N VAL A 29 5.75 7.31 -22.19
CA VAL A 29 7.21 7.50 -22.29
C VAL A 29 7.77 6.77 -23.51
N ALA A 30 8.46 7.52 -24.36
CA ALA A 30 9.23 6.97 -25.47
C ALA A 30 10.60 6.47 -24.98
N ASP A 31 11.19 5.53 -25.74
CA ASP A 31 12.55 5.03 -25.49
C ASP A 31 12.73 4.45 -24.08
N TYR A 32 11.67 3.85 -23.50
CA TYR A 32 11.63 3.42 -22.10
C TYR A 32 12.74 2.43 -21.71
N LYS A 33 13.21 1.60 -22.66
CA LYS A 33 14.30 0.63 -22.46
C LYS A 33 15.70 1.26 -22.55
N THR A 34 15.81 2.53 -22.92
CA THR A 34 17.10 3.22 -23.06
C THR A 34 17.52 3.90 -21.76
N LYS A 35 18.75 4.38 -21.69
CA LYS A 35 19.26 5.16 -20.54
C LYS A 35 18.65 6.56 -20.44
N LYS A 36 17.93 7.02 -21.47
CA LYS A 36 17.36 8.37 -21.55
C LYS A 36 15.91 8.30 -22.07
N PRO A 37 14.98 7.73 -21.28
CA PRO A 37 13.57 7.78 -21.62
C PRO A 37 13.10 9.23 -21.79
N ARG A 38 12.21 9.45 -22.76
CA ARG A 38 11.67 10.78 -23.08
C ARG A 38 10.18 10.80 -22.81
N LEU A 39 9.70 11.85 -22.16
CA LEU A 39 8.27 12.06 -21.97
C LEU A 39 7.63 12.27 -23.34
N SER A 40 6.69 11.42 -23.72
CA SER A 40 6.06 11.45 -25.04
C SER A 40 4.72 12.16 -24.99
N LEU A 41 3.85 11.77 -24.07
CA LEU A 41 2.51 12.32 -23.90
C LEU A 41 2.25 12.69 -22.45
N ILE A 42 1.44 13.72 -22.27
CA ILE A 42 0.76 14.00 -21.00
C ILE A 42 -0.74 13.98 -21.30
N GLN A 43 -1.47 13.10 -20.63
CA GLN A 43 -2.93 13.04 -20.75
C GLN A 43 -3.57 13.69 -19.54
N VAL A 44 -4.54 14.56 -19.76
CA VAL A 44 -5.16 15.33 -18.69
C VAL A 44 -6.68 15.33 -18.84
N LEU A 45 -7.35 14.93 -17.77
CA LEU A 45 -8.77 15.13 -17.58
C LEU A 45 -8.99 16.18 -16.49
N ASP A 46 -9.88 17.14 -16.75
CA ASP A 46 -10.29 18.19 -15.81
C ASP A 46 -11.75 18.08 -15.38
N GLU A 47 -12.45 17.02 -15.81
CA GLU A 47 -13.86 16.76 -15.50
C GLU A 47 -14.10 15.29 -15.17
N SER A 48 -14.21 14.99 -13.88
CA SER A 48 -14.38 13.61 -13.41
C SER A 48 -15.63 12.89 -13.91
N THR A 49 -16.69 13.63 -14.30
CA THR A 49 -17.94 13.02 -14.77
C THR A 49 -17.90 12.62 -16.24
N ASP A 50 -16.81 12.92 -16.95
CA ASP A 50 -16.65 12.52 -18.35
C ASP A 50 -16.30 11.02 -18.44
N LEU A 51 -17.28 10.24 -18.92
CA LEU A 51 -17.14 8.81 -19.19
C LEU A 51 -16.67 8.51 -20.61
N SER A 52 -16.88 9.42 -21.56
CA SER A 52 -16.50 9.20 -22.96
C SER A 52 -15.03 9.53 -23.21
N GLY A 53 -14.45 10.36 -22.34
CA GLY A 53 -13.10 10.91 -22.42
C GLY A 53 -12.98 12.05 -23.45
N ASP A 54 -14.09 12.63 -23.91
CA ASP A 54 -14.05 13.69 -24.92
C ASP A 54 -13.43 14.99 -24.40
N ARG A 55 -13.39 15.17 -23.07
CA ARG A 55 -12.67 16.22 -22.37
C ARG A 55 -11.24 15.85 -21.99
N VAL A 56 -10.77 14.65 -22.36
CA VAL A 56 -9.36 14.28 -22.18
C VAL A 56 -8.53 14.92 -23.28
N PHE A 57 -7.58 15.75 -22.88
CA PHE A 57 -6.57 16.29 -23.79
C PHE A 57 -5.33 15.42 -23.74
N ILE A 58 -4.85 15.04 -24.91
CA ILE A 58 -3.60 14.32 -25.08
C ILE A 58 -2.59 15.34 -25.63
N LEU A 59 -1.66 15.76 -24.77
CA LEU A 59 -0.64 16.74 -25.10
C LEU A 59 0.60 16.01 -25.61
N ASP A 60 0.96 16.24 -26.88
CA ASP A 60 2.16 15.66 -27.48
C ASP A 60 3.40 16.50 -27.15
N VAL A 61 4.24 16.00 -26.26
CA VAL A 61 5.41 16.73 -25.74
C VAL A 61 6.74 16.09 -26.13
N LEU A 62 6.72 15.05 -26.96
CA LEU A 62 7.90 14.23 -27.28
C LEU A 62 9.09 15.04 -27.79
N GLU A 63 8.83 16.01 -28.67
CA GLU A 63 9.85 16.87 -29.28
C GLU A 63 9.89 18.27 -28.65
N TYR A 64 9.17 18.47 -27.52
CA TYR A 64 8.98 19.77 -26.89
C TYR A 64 9.24 19.72 -25.36
N PRO A 65 10.47 19.44 -24.91
CA PRO A 65 10.81 19.39 -23.49
C PRO A 65 10.49 20.70 -22.75
N ASP A 66 10.68 21.86 -23.40
CA ASP A 66 10.37 23.17 -22.81
C ASP A 66 8.86 23.32 -22.51
N ILE A 67 7.99 22.67 -23.31
CA ILE A 67 6.54 22.67 -23.07
C ILE A 67 6.18 21.77 -21.88
N ALA A 68 6.88 20.64 -21.72
CA ALA A 68 6.75 19.81 -20.52
C ALA A 68 7.21 20.58 -19.27
N ASP A 69 8.27 21.38 -19.37
CA ASP A 69 8.71 22.25 -18.27
C ASP A 69 7.65 23.30 -17.90
N ILE A 70 6.96 23.89 -18.89
CA ILE A 70 5.81 24.78 -18.63
C ILE A 70 4.69 24.03 -17.89
N PHE A 71 4.38 22.79 -18.25
CA PHE A 71 3.41 21.97 -17.52
C PHE A 71 3.84 21.78 -16.07
N ILE A 72 5.12 21.47 -15.83
CA ILE A 72 5.67 21.30 -14.48
C ILE A 72 5.50 22.59 -13.68
N GLU A 73 5.96 23.72 -14.21
CA GLU A 73 5.93 25.01 -13.53
C GLU A 73 4.51 25.49 -13.20
N LYS A 74 3.59 25.39 -14.16
CA LYS A 74 2.23 25.93 -14.02
C LYS A 74 1.28 25.01 -13.27
N ILE A 75 1.46 23.69 -13.40
CA ILE A 75 0.52 22.69 -12.88
C ILE A 75 1.13 21.88 -11.72
N MET A 76 2.26 21.22 -11.96
CA MET A 76 2.82 20.29 -10.97
C MET A 76 3.32 20.99 -9.71
N LEU A 77 3.93 22.17 -9.85
CA LEU A 77 4.41 22.95 -8.72
C LEU A 77 3.30 23.76 -8.02
N ASN A 78 2.14 23.92 -8.65
CA ASN A 78 1.03 24.69 -8.09
C ASN A 78 0.29 23.91 -6.99
N PRO A 79 0.35 24.31 -5.71
CA PRO A 79 -0.30 23.59 -4.62
C PRO A 79 -1.83 23.72 -4.62
N ALA A 80 -2.38 24.72 -5.29
CA ALA A 80 -3.83 24.95 -5.35
C ALA A 80 -4.57 23.94 -6.24
N ILE A 81 -3.83 23.25 -7.13
CA ILE A 81 -4.37 22.21 -8.01
C ILE A 81 -4.03 20.86 -7.39
N GLU A 82 -5.02 20.02 -7.15
CA GLU A 82 -4.82 18.61 -6.82
C GLU A 82 -4.49 17.83 -8.10
N LYS A 83 -3.39 17.07 -8.10
CA LYS A 83 -3.06 16.20 -9.23
C LYS A 83 -3.17 14.76 -8.81
N VAL A 84 -4.06 14.03 -9.47
CA VAL A 84 -4.31 12.63 -9.20
C VAL A 84 -3.60 11.81 -10.27
N PHE A 85 -2.87 10.78 -9.83
CA PHE A 85 -2.14 9.83 -10.67
C PHE A 85 -2.36 8.41 -10.15
N HIS A 86 -2.21 7.41 -11.02
CA HIS A 86 -2.03 6.03 -10.59
C HIS A 86 -0.54 5.67 -10.59
N ASN A 87 -0.01 5.20 -9.45
CA ASN A 87 1.43 4.91 -9.33
C ASN A 87 2.35 6.12 -9.64
N SER A 88 1.96 7.30 -9.16
CA SER A 88 2.63 8.61 -9.39
C SER A 88 4.15 8.63 -9.35
N SER A 89 4.79 7.75 -8.56
CA SER A 89 6.25 7.65 -8.46
C SER A 89 6.95 7.48 -9.82
N PHE A 90 6.26 6.90 -10.80
CA PHE A 90 6.75 6.76 -12.16
C PHE A 90 6.71 8.09 -12.92
N ASP A 91 5.52 8.68 -13.05
CA ASP A 91 5.26 9.93 -13.80
C ASP A 91 6.04 11.10 -13.23
N LEU A 92 6.12 11.20 -11.90
CA LEU A 92 6.84 12.26 -11.21
C LEU A 92 8.33 12.28 -11.56
N LYS A 93 8.94 11.18 -12.04
CA LYS A 93 10.33 11.21 -12.53
C LYS A 93 10.51 12.20 -13.68
N PHE A 94 9.47 12.36 -14.51
CA PHE A 94 9.40 13.25 -15.65
C PHE A 94 8.71 14.57 -15.32
N LEU A 95 7.82 14.59 -14.32
CA LEU A 95 6.98 15.74 -13.96
C LEU A 95 7.40 16.44 -12.66
N GLY A 96 8.69 16.73 -12.48
CA GLY A 96 9.21 17.59 -11.40
C GLY A 96 9.60 16.91 -10.09
N LYS A 97 9.49 15.58 -9.99
CA LYS A 97 9.95 14.74 -8.86
C LYS A 97 9.41 15.24 -7.52
N THR A 98 10.30 15.46 -6.55
CA THR A 98 9.97 15.92 -5.20
C THR A 98 9.49 17.37 -5.14
N LYS A 99 9.59 18.14 -6.24
CA LYS A 99 9.09 19.51 -6.29
C LYS A 99 7.57 19.56 -6.50
N ALA A 100 6.98 18.53 -7.10
CA ALA A 100 5.53 18.47 -7.32
C ALA A 100 4.77 18.58 -5.99
N LYS A 101 3.66 19.34 -6.00
CA LYS A 101 2.85 19.66 -4.82
C LYS A 101 1.45 19.08 -4.96
N ASN A 102 0.78 18.79 -3.85
CA ASN A 102 -0.61 18.34 -3.83
C ASN A 102 -0.89 17.19 -4.82
N VAL A 103 -0.07 16.13 -4.73
CA VAL A 103 -0.19 14.93 -5.56
C VAL A 103 -0.88 13.83 -4.77
N ILE A 104 -1.93 13.27 -5.34
CA ILE A 104 -2.65 12.12 -4.83
C ILE A 104 -2.33 10.90 -5.69
N CYS A 105 -2.00 9.79 -5.04
CA CYS A 105 -1.69 8.53 -5.71
C CYS A 105 -2.77 7.49 -5.40
N THR A 106 -3.56 7.10 -6.38
CA THR A 106 -4.65 6.11 -6.19
C THR A 106 -4.11 4.74 -5.77
N LEU A 107 -2.90 4.37 -6.22
CA LEU A 107 -2.27 3.11 -5.80
C LEU A 107 -1.98 3.09 -4.29
N GLU A 108 -1.53 4.21 -3.73
CA GLU A 108 -1.24 4.32 -2.29
C GLU A 108 -2.52 4.35 -1.45
N ILE A 109 -3.61 4.91 -1.99
CA ILE A 109 -4.94 4.80 -1.35
C ILE A 109 -5.39 3.34 -1.36
N ALA A 110 -5.32 2.67 -2.52
CA ALA A 110 -5.77 1.30 -2.68
C ALA A 110 -5.03 0.31 -1.75
N LYS A 111 -3.71 0.48 -1.55
CA LYS A 111 -2.91 -0.35 -0.62
C LYS A 111 -3.36 -0.30 0.84
N LYS A 112 -4.05 0.76 1.25
CA LYS A 112 -4.55 0.93 2.62
C LYS A 112 -5.93 0.31 2.84
N ILE A 113 -6.62 -0.07 1.77
CA ILE A 113 -7.94 -0.66 1.86
C ILE A 113 -7.79 -2.18 2.11
N PRO A 114 -8.45 -2.73 3.15
CA PRO A 114 -8.42 -4.17 3.42
C PRO A 114 -8.96 -4.99 2.26
N TYR A 115 -8.36 -6.16 2.04
CA TYR A 115 -8.70 -7.04 0.91
C TYR A 115 -10.18 -7.41 0.83
N TYR A 116 -10.86 -7.60 1.96
CA TYR A 116 -12.29 -7.95 1.95
C TYR A 116 -13.20 -6.84 1.38
N LEU A 117 -12.73 -5.58 1.35
CA LEU A 117 -13.42 -4.45 0.72
C LEU A 117 -12.89 -4.13 -0.67
N LEU A 118 -11.71 -4.64 -1.01
CA LEU A 118 -11.07 -4.49 -2.31
C LEU A 118 -10.54 -5.85 -2.81
N PRO A 119 -11.42 -6.81 -3.13
CA PRO A 119 -11.02 -8.17 -3.49
C PRO A 119 -10.61 -8.24 -4.97
N VAL A 120 -9.44 -7.68 -5.29
CA VAL A 120 -8.90 -7.63 -6.66
C VAL A 120 -7.59 -8.40 -6.78
N PRO A 121 -7.30 -9.02 -7.93
CA PRO A 121 -6.10 -9.84 -8.12
C PRO A 121 -4.80 -9.01 -8.10
N ASN A 122 -4.87 -7.72 -8.45
CA ASN A 122 -3.79 -6.76 -8.34
C ASN A 122 -4.35 -5.34 -8.30
N LEU A 123 -3.50 -4.37 -7.92
CA LEU A 123 -3.88 -2.96 -7.77
C LEU A 123 -3.55 -2.10 -9.00
N GLN A 124 -3.45 -2.68 -10.20
CA GLN A 124 -3.23 -1.89 -11.42
C GLN A 124 -4.47 -1.07 -11.77
N LEU A 125 -4.29 0.12 -12.36
CA LEU A 125 -5.38 1.04 -12.73
C LEU A 125 -6.51 0.34 -13.50
N LYS A 126 -6.16 -0.40 -14.56
CA LYS A 126 -7.11 -1.10 -15.43
C LYS A 126 -7.90 -2.17 -14.65
N THR A 127 -7.23 -2.94 -13.78
CA THR A 127 -7.88 -3.92 -12.89
C THR A 127 -8.87 -3.24 -11.95
N LEU A 128 -8.49 -2.11 -11.35
CA LEU A 128 -9.38 -1.34 -10.48
C LEU A 128 -10.57 -0.76 -11.28
N ALA A 129 -10.35 -0.24 -12.49
CA ALA A 129 -11.42 0.31 -13.32
C ALA A 129 -12.47 -0.75 -13.69
N GLU A 130 -12.05 -1.96 -14.06
CA GLU A 130 -12.95 -3.08 -14.35
C GLU A 130 -13.72 -3.55 -13.11
N ASN A 131 -13.02 -3.78 -11.99
CA ASN A 131 -13.61 -4.48 -10.85
C ASN A 131 -14.33 -3.54 -9.86
N LEU A 132 -13.87 -2.29 -9.74
CA LEU A 132 -14.48 -1.30 -8.83
C LEU A 132 -15.47 -0.37 -9.51
N CYS A 133 -15.22 -0.05 -10.77
CA CYS A 133 -16.01 0.93 -11.53
C CYS A 133 -16.82 0.28 -12.65
N TYR A 134 -16.70 -1.04 -12.85
CA TYR A 134 -17.46 -1.82 -13.83
C TYR A 134 -17.30 -1.31 -15.27
N PHE A 135 -16.13 -0.76 -15.61
CA PHE A 135 -15.84 -0.39 -16.99
C PHE A 135 -15.74 -1.65 -17.86
N PRO A 136 -16.52 -1.75 -18.95
CA PRO A 136 -16.41 -2.87 -19.87
C PRO A 136 -15.20 -2.70 -20.81
N ASN A 137 -14.62 -3.82 -21.24
CA ASN A 137 -13.62 -3.87 -22.33
C ASN A 137 -12.41 -2.95 -22.15
N VAL A 138 -11.87 -2.88 -20.93
CA VAL A 138 -10.71 -2.04 -20.62
C VAL A 138 -9.47 -2.56 -21.37
N ASP A 139 -8.94 -1.74 -22.29
CA ASP A 139 -7.75 -2.11 -23.07
C ASP A 139 -6.49 -2.10 -22.18
N LYS A 140 -5.77 -3.23 -22.16
CA LYS A 140 -4.50 -3.44 -21.41
C LYS A 140 -3.29 -3.55 -22.34
N THR A 141 -3.50 -3.58 -23.66
CA THR A 141 -2.51 -3.99 -24.65
C THR A 141 -1.50 -2.90 -25.01
N GLN A 142 -1.85 -1.62 -24.85
CA GLN A 142 -1.01 -0.51 -25.30
C GLN A 142 0.00 -0.01 -24.25
N SER A 143 -0.01 -0.55 -23.02
CA SER A 143 0.90 -0.13 -21.94
C SER A 143 2.40 -0.29 -22.27
N GLN A 144 2.74 -1.15 -23.23
CA GLN A 144 4.12 -1.40 -23.70
C GLN A 144 4.32 -1.00 -25.17
N SER A 145 3.41 -0.19 -25.73
CA SER A 145 3.45 0.25 -27.12
C SER A 145 4.66 1.17 -27.37
N ASP A 146 5.05 1.34 -28.64
CA ASP A 146 6.07 2.32 -29.00
C ASP A 146 5.46 3.72 -28.98
N TRP A 147 5.59 4.40 -27.85
CA TRP A 147 5.13 5.79 -27.68
C TRP A 147 6.06 6.82 -28.33
N GLY A 148 7.21 6.42 -28.89
CA GLY A 148 8.06 7.28 -29.69
C GLY A 148 7.61 7.41 -31.15
N GLN A 149 6.76 6.49 -31.62
CA GLN A 149 6.31 6.50 -33.02
C GLN A 149 5.39 7.69 -33.33
N ARG A 150 5.50 8.25 -34.53
CA ARG A 150 4.54 9.23 -35.08
C ARG A 150 4.24 8.90 -36.55
N PRO A 151 2.97 9.04 -37.00
CA PRO A 151 1.79 9.36 -36.19
C PRO A 151 1.40 8.23 -35.22
N LEU A 152 0.76 8.57 -34.10
CA LEU A 152 0.21 7.57 -33.18
C LEU A 152 -0.95 6.82 -33.83
N THR A 153 -1.10 5.55 -33.49
CA THR A 153 -2.22 4.73 -33.97
C THR A 153 -3.53 5.11 -33.28
N LYS A 154 -4.67 4.78 -33.90
CA LYS A 154 -5.99 4.99 -33.27
C LYS A 154 -6.12 4.26 -31.93
N SER A 155 -5.55 3.07 -31.80
CA SER A 155 -5.57 2.29 -30.55
C SER A 155 -4.75 2.95 -29.45
N GLN A 156 -3.56 3.47 -29.76
CA GLN A 156 -2.75 4.23 -28.79
C GLN A 156 -3.48 5.49 -28.31
N LEU A 157 -4.06 6.25 -29.25
CA LEU A 157 -4.83 7.44 -28.89
C LEU A 157 -6.05 7.10 -28.04
N HIS A 158 -6.76 6.02 -28.36
CA HIS A 158 -7.89 5.56 -27.55
C HIS A 158 -7.46 5.10 -26.16
N TYR A 159 -6.36 4.37 -26.05
CA TYR A 159 -5.81 3.94 -24.75
C TYR A 159 -5.45 5.15 -23.88
N ALA A 160 -4.62 6.06 -24.41
CA ALA A 160 -4.21 7.29 -23.75
C ALA A 160 -5.40 8.17 -23.34
N LYS A 161 -6.46 8.21 -24.15
CA LYS A 161 -7.72 8.89 -23.82
C LYS A 161 -8.37 8.31 -22.56
N MET A 162 -8.43 6.99 -22.47
CA MET A 162 -9.23 6.33 -21.45
C MET A 162 -8.53 6.24 -20.09
N ASP A 163 -7.21 6.32 -20.02
CA ASP A 163 -6.49 6.23 -18.74
C ASP A 163 -6.87 7.31 -17.72
N PRO A 164 -6.90 8.60 -18.05
CA PRO A 164 -7.40 9.63 -17.14
C PRO A 164 -8.87 9.43 -16.74
N VAL A 165 -9.71 8.89 -17.64
CA VAL A 165 -11.12 8.57 -17.35
C VAL A 165 -11.20 7.49 -16.28
N TYR A 166 -10.50 6.38 -16.48
CA TYR A 166 -10.42 5.30 -15.50
C TYR A 166 -9.88 5.79 -14.17
N LEU A 167 -8.81 6.61 -14.22
CA LEU A 167 -8.18 7.19 -13.06
C LEU A 167 -9.14 8.04 -12.24
N ALA A 168 -9.96 8.88 -12.87
CA ALA A 168 -10.94 9.71 -12.17
C ALA A 168 -12.00 8.88 -11.43
N HIS A 169 -12.53 7.85 -12.08
CA HIS A 169 -13.56 7.00 -11.50
C HIS A 169 -13.00 6.11 -10.39
N VAL A 170 -11.81 5.52 -10.60
CA VAL A 170 -11.11 4.75 -9.58
C VAL A 170 -10.79 5.63 -8.38
N HIS A 171 -10.31 6.86 -8.60
CA HIS A 171 -10.05 7.81 -7.51
C HIS A 171 -11.29 8.01 -6.64
N HIS A 172 -12.42 8.35 -7.25
CA HIS A 172 -13.67 8.56 -6.52
C HIS A 172 -14.14 7.32 -5.76
N ARG A 173 -14.04 6.14 -6.39
CA ARG A 173 -14.46 4.90 -5.75
C ARG A 173 -13.56 4.54 -4.56
N LEU A 174 -12.26 4.79 -4.66
CA LEU A 174 -11.33 4.58 -3.55
C LEU A 174 -11.56 5.58 -2.40
N LEU A 175 -11.95 6.82 -2.69
CA LEU A 175 -12.32 7.78 -1.64
C LEU A 175 -13.57 7.32 -0.87
N GLN A 176 -14.58 6.80 -1.56
CA GLN A 176 -15.76 6.21 -0.91
C GLN A 176 -15.37 5.03 -0.01
N LEU A 177 -14.54 4.11 -0.49
CA LEU A 177 -14.05 2.98 0.32
C LEU A 177 -13.22 3.46 1.51
N THR A 178 -12.43 4.53 1.35
CA THR A 178 -11.61 5.10 2.43
C THR A 178 -12.47 5.65 3.57
N GLN A 179 -13.64 6.21 3.26
CA GLN A 179 -14.61 6.66 4.26
C GLN A 179 -15.22 5.49 5.03
N LEU A 180 -15.46 4.35 4.37
CA LEU A 180 -16.00 3.14 5.03
C LEU A 180 -15.02 2.50 6.02
N ILE A 181 -13.71 2.58 5.76
CA ILE A 181 -12.70 1.95 6.63
C ILE A 181 -12.19 2.85 7.76
N ASN A 182 -12.48 4.16 7.69
CA ASN A 182 -12.12 5.11 8.72
C ASN A 182 -13.40 5.84 9.20
N PRO A 183 -14.37 5.10 9.77
CA PRO A 183 -15.51 5.73 10.42
C PRO A 183 -15.03 6.58 11.60
N ASN A 184 -15.85 7.55 11.98
CA ASN A 184 -15.58 8.33 13.18
C ASN A 184 -15.70 7.41 14.41
N PRO A 185 -14.66 7.30 15.26
CA PRO A 185 -14.68 6.39 16.41
C PRO A 185 -15.83 6.62 17.40
N SER A 186 -16.43 7.81 17.45
CA SER A 186 -17.60 8.07 18.31
C SER A 186 -18.89 7.41 17.82
N ASP A 187 -18.94 7.07 16.54
CA ASP A 187 -20.15 6.59 15.86
C ASP A 187 -20.12 5.05 15.70
N GLU A 188 -19.08 4.39 16.23
CA GLU A 188 -18.85 2.96 16.13
C GLU A 188 -19.81 2.13 17.00
N ASP A 189 -20.37 1.07 16.43
CA ASP A 189 -21.15 0.08 17.15
C ASP A 189 -20.24 -1.05 17.67
N LEU A 190 -19.85 -0.93 18.94
CA LEU A 190 -18.99 -1.91 19.61
C LEU A 190 -19.62 -3.32 19.67
N THR A 191 -20.95 -3.44 19.63
CA THR A 191 -21.64 -4.73 19.63
C THR A 191 -21.49 -5.41 18.28
N ALA A 192 -21.75 -4.67 17.20
CA ALA A 192 -21.59 -5.18 15.84
C ALA A 192 -20.13 -5.56 15.55
N LEU A 193 -19.16 -4.72 15.96
CA LEU A 193 -17.73 -5.02 15.85
C LEU A 193 -17.34 -6.27 16.63
N GLY A 194 -17.83 -6.42 17.87
CA GLY A 194 -17.58 -7.59 18.70
C GLY A 194 -18.16 -8.88 18.11
N GLN A 195 -19.36 -8.81 17.51
CA GLN A 195 -19.97 -9.95 16.80
C GLN A 195 -19.13 -10.35 15.58
N ARG A 196 -18.78 -9.37 14.74
CA ARG A 196 -17.96 -9.62 13.55
C ARG A 196 -16.59 -10.18 13.89
N TYR A 197 -15.98 -9.68 14.96
CA TYR A 197 -14.71 -10.23 15.48
C TYR A 197 -14.84 -11.70 15.84
N ARG A 198 -15.92 -12.11 16.54
CA ARG A 198 -16.13 -13.51 16.92
C ARG A 198 -16.30 -14.44 15.73
N GLU A 199 -17.07 -14.03 14.74
CA GLU A 199 -17.24 -14.79 13.49
C GLU A 199 -15.88 -15.09 12.85
N ILE A 200 -15.07 -14.04 12.68
CA ILE A 200 -13.74 -14.16 12.06
C ILE A 200 -12.79 -14.99 12.94
N GLU A 201 -12.81 -14.79 14.27
CA GLU A 201 -11.95 -15.51 15.19
C GLU A 201 -12.25 -17.02 15.19
N HIS A 202 -13.52 -17.40 15.14
CA HIS A 202 -13.93 -18.80 15.07
C HIS A 202 -13.43 -19.46 13.78
N ASP A 203 -13.68 -18.84 12.62
CA ASP A 203 -13.23 -19.34 11.32
C ASP A 203 -11.70 -19.43 11.27
N TRP A 204 -11.00 -18.41 11.79
CA TRP A 204 -9.55 -18.37 11.83
C TRP A 204 -8.96 -19.48 12.69
N LYS A 205 -9.51 -19.75 13.89
CA LYS A 205 -9.03 -20.83 14.77
C LYS A 205 -9.13 -22.21 14.11
N SER A 206 -10.23 -22.45 13.41
CA SER A 206 -10.45 -23.71 12.68
C SER A 206 -9.43 -23.86 11.55
N LEU A 207 -9.28 -22.83 10.71
CA LEU A 207 -8.31 -22.82 9.60
C LEU A 207 -6.85 -22.91 10.08
N ASP A 208 -6.49 -22.21 11.16
CA ASP A 208 -5.14 -22.24 11.71
C ASP A 208 -4.78 -23.65 12.22
N THR A 209 -5.73 -24.30 12.89
CA THR A 209 -5.56 -25.68 13.36
C THR A 209 -5.35 -26.64 12.19
N GLU A 210 -6.17 -26.55 11.14
CA GLU A 210 -6.04 -27.38 9.94
C GLU A 210 -4.70 -27.15 9.23
N ILE A 211 -4.32 -25.89 9.02
CA ILE A 211 -3.06 -25.51 8.36
C ILE A 211 -1.86 -26.06 9.15
N ASN A 212 -1.86 -25.91 10.48
CA ASN A 212 -0.76 -26.40 11.31
C ASN A 212 -0.67 -27.93 11.30
N HIS A 213 -1.80 -28.62 11.36
CA HIS A 213 -1.84 -30.08 11.22
C HIS A 213 -1.27 -30.56 9.88
N ILE A 214 -1.65 -29.91 8.77
CA ILE A 214 -1.14 -30.24 7.43
C ILE A 214 0.37 -29.96 7.35
N LYS A 215 0.85 -28.82 7.87
CA LYS A 215 2.28 -28.48 7.90
C LYS A 215 3.10 -29.52 8.67
N ASP A 216 2.62 -29.96 9.84
CA ASP A 216 3.31 -30.98 10.64
C ASP A 216 3.40 -32.31 9.89
N ARG A 217 2.32 -32.71 9.21
CA ARG A 217 2.32 -33.91 8.36
C ARG A 217 3.29 -33.80 7.19
N ILE A 218 3.33 -32.65 6.52
CA ILE A 218 4.27 -32.39 5.41
C ILE A 218 5.71 -32.49 5.91
N LYS A 219 6.02 -31.83 7.05
CA LYS A 219 7.35 -31.88 7.66
C LYS A 219 7.76 -33.30 8.01
N ALA A 220 6.88 -34.06 8.68
CA ALA A 220 7.14 -35.45 9.04
C ALA A 220 7.37 -36.32 7.80
N ALA A 221 6.58 -36.13 6.74
CA ALA A 221 6.73 -36.84 5.48
C ALA A 221 8.06 -36.50 4.79
N MET A 222 8.44 -35.22 4.70
CA MET A 222 9.71 -34.79 4.11
C MET A 222 10.91 -35.36 4.88
N GLN A 223 10.85 -35.39 6.21
CA GLN A 223 11.88 -36.01 7.05
C GLN A 223 11.97 -37.52 6.81
N ALA A 224 10.84 -38.24 6.81
CA ALA A 224 10.80 -39.68 6.57
C ALA A 224 11.29 -40.07 5.16
N GLN A 225 11.06 -39.20 4.17
CA GLN A 225 11.48 -39.41 2.79
C GLN A 225 12.87 -38.84 2.47
N ASN A 226 13.55 -38.22 3.44
CA ASN A 226 14.83 -37.51 3.26
C ASN A 226 14.79 -36.45 2.13
N LEU A 227 13.67 -35.73 1.99
CA LEU A 227 13.49 -34.67 1.00
C LEU A 227 13.79 -33.30 1.62
N ALA A 228 14.74 -32.57 1.02
CA ALA A 228 15.05 -31.19 1.40
C ALA A 228 14.08 -30.17 0.76
N GLU A 229 13.46 -30.50 -0.37
CA GLU A 229 12.58 -29.61 -1.14
C GLU A 229 11.54 -30.42 -1.95
N SER A 230 10.38 -29.82 -2.17
CA SER A 230 9.29 -30.29 -3.03
C SER A 230 8.78 -29.13 -3.90
N ASP A 231 7.79 -29.37 -4.76
CA ASP A 231 7.17 -28.32 -5.60
C ASP A 231 6.58 -27.15 -4.78
N TYR A 232 6.27 -27.39 -3.50
CA TYR A 232 5.56 -26.44 -2.65
C TYR A 232 6.32 -26.04 -1.38
N PHE A 233 7.25 -26.87 -0.87
CA PHE A 233 7.88 -26.66 0.43
C PHE A 233 9.38 -26.96 0.44
N LYS A 234 10.12 -26.21 1.25
CA LYS A 234 11.53 -26.43 1.54
C LYS A 234 11.74 -26.68 3.03
N LEU A 235 12.44 -27.76 3.38
CA LEU A 235 12.77 -28.11 4.76
C LEU A 235 14.18 -27.64 5.11
N SER A 236 14.28 -26.53 5.84
CA SER A 236 15.56 -26.03 6.37
C SER A 236 15.77 -26.47 7.81
N SER A 237 16.98 -26.95 8.14
CA SER A 237 17.43 -27.18 9.51
C SER A 237 18.54 -26.20 9.85
N TYR A 238 18.53 -25.67 11.09
CA TYR A 238 19.63 -24.84 11.61
C TYR A 238 20.00 -25.30 13.02
N GLU A 239 21.28 -25.26 13.33
CA GLU A 239 21.78 -25.49 14.68
C GLU A 239 21.78 -24.17 15.46
N LYS A 240 21.16 -24.17 16.65
CA LYS A 240 21.18 -23.01 17.55
C LYS A 240 22.09 -23.30 18.74
N THR A 241 23.31 -22.79 18.71
CA THR A 241 24.18 -22.78 19.90
C THR A 241 23.79 -21.63 20.81
N THR A 242 23.32 -21.93 22.03
CA THR A 242 23.08 -20.91 23.06
C THR A 242 24.15 -21.02 24.13
N LYS A 243 24.93 -19.95 24.34
CA LYS A 243 25.89 -19.85 25.45
C LYS A 243 25.20 -19.13 26.60
N LYS A 244 25.14 -19.76 27.77
CA LYS A 244 24.57 -19.19 28.99
C LYS A 244 25.68 -19.04 30.02
N VAL A 245 25.65 -17.94 30.76
CA VAL A 245 26.52 -17.67 31.93
C VAL A 245 25.62 -17.12 33.03
N SER A 246 25.96 -17.37 34.29
CA SER A 246 25.21 -16.77 35.41
C SER A 246 25.49 -15.27 35.50
N PHE A 247 24.52 -14.50 36.03
CA PHE A 247 24.70 -13.06 36.21
C PHE A 247 25.85 -12.74 37.17
N ASP A 248 26.01 -13.51 38.25
CA ASP A 248 27.08 -13.33 39.24
C ASP A 248 28.48 -13.55 38.63
N GLU A 249 28.66 -14.62 37.84
CA GLU A 249 29.93 -14.86 37.15
C GLU A 249 30.23 -13.78 36.12
N LEU A 250 29.21 -13.32 35.37
CA LEU A 250 29.38 -12.25 34.40
C LEU A 250 29.74 -10.92 35.07
N ALA A 251 29.09 -10.58 36.19
CA ALA A 251 29.38 -9.38 36.96
C ALA A 251 30.81 -9.40 37.54
N LYS A 252 31.22 -10.52 38.15
CA LYS A 252 32.58 -10.73 38.64
C LYS A 252 33.62 -10.61 37.52
N PHE A 253 33.36 -11.24 36.37
CA PHE A 253 34.24 -11.18 35.21
C PHE A 253 34.38 -9.76 34.66
N ALA A 254 33.28 -9.02 34.54
CA ALA A 254 33.28 -7.63 34.09
C ALA A 254 34.09 -6.74 35.04
N GLN A 255 33.87 -6.89 36.36
CA GLN A 255 34.60 -6.14 37.39
C GLN A 255 36.12 -6.42 37.36
N GLN A 256 36.52 -7.69 37.26
CA GLN A 256 37.94 -8.08 37.17
C GLN A 256 38.66 -7.51 35.95
N ARG A 257 37.92 -7.33 34.85
CA ARG A 257 38.46 -6.82 33.58
C ARG A 257 38.30 -5.31 33.42
N GLY A 258 37.72 -4.62 34.40
CA GLY A 258 37.41 -3.19 34.30
C GLY A 258 36.40 -2.88 33.19
N ILE A 259 35.56 -3.84 32.81
CA ILE A 259 34.52 -3.66 31.80
C ILE A 259 33.30 -3.03 32.47
N ASN A 260 32.90 -1.86 31.99
CA ASN A 260 31.69 -1.19 32.47
C ASN A 260 30.45 -1.74 31.75
N LEU A 261 29.58 -2.45 32.48
CA LEU A 261 28.28 -2.95 32.01
C LEU A 261 27.15 -2.17 32.70
N ASP A 262 27.17 -0.85 32.55
CA ASP A 262 26.19 0.05 33.16
C ASP A 262 25.04 0.35 32.19
N PHE A 263 24.02 -0.50 32.24
CA PHE A 263 22.76 -0.33 31.53
C PHE A 263 21.60 -0.59 32.48
N PRO A 264 20.46 0.12 32.32
CA PRO A 264 19.32 -0.03 33.20
C PRO A 264 18.73 -1.44 33.09
N ILE A 265 18.42 -2.04 34.25
CA ILE A 265 17.73 -3.33 34.33
C ILE A 265 16.33 -3.09 34.88
N THR A 266 15.33 -3.60 34.18
CA THR A 266 13.93 -3.55 34.65
C THR A 266 13.78 -4.36 35.92
N LEU A 267 13.50 -3.68 37.03
CA LEU A 267 13.11 -4.33 38.29
C LEU A 267 11.69 -4.88 38.17
N THR A 268 11.56 -6.09 37.62
CA THR A 268 10.28 -6.80 37.57
C THR A 268 9.76 -7.09 38.99
N GLN A 269 8.44 -7.27 39.13
CA GLN A 269 7.83 -7.60 40.43
C GLN A 269 8.44 -8.85 41.09
N ASN A 270 8.87 -9.84 40.29
CA ASN A 270 9.54 -11.03 40.80
C ASN A 270 10.92 -10.69 41.39
N LEU A 271 11.72 -9.90 40.66
CA LEU A 271 13.03 -9.45 41.14
C LEU A 271 12.92 -8.62 42.42
N GLN A 272 11.95 -7.69 42.47
CA GLN A 272 11.69 -6.87 43.66
C GLN A 272 11.35 -7.75 44.88
N LYS A 273 10.49 -8.77 44.70
CA LYS A 273 10.17 -9.72 45.77
C LYS A 273 11.38 -10.51 46.25
N GLN A 274 12.27 -10.91 45.34
CA GLN A 274 13.48 -11.66 45.69
C GLN A 274 14.54 -10.79 46.38
N LEU A 275 14.66 -9.52 45.99
CA LEU A 275 15.59 -8.56 46.60
C LEU A 275 15.10 -8.02 47.95
N GLY A 276 13.79 -8.06 48.20
CA GLY A 276 13.20 -7.54 49.44
C GLY A 276 13.09 -6.01 49.41
N LEU A 277 13.76 -5.33 50.35
CA LEU A 277 13.81 -3.87 50.40
C LEU A 277 14.77 -3.35 49.31
N THR A 278 14.27 -2.51 48.40
CA THR A 278 15.10 -1.82 47.40
C THR A 278 15.66 -0.49 47.90
N ASP A 279 15.58 -0.23 49.21
CA ASP A 279 16.05 0.99 49.84
C ASP A 279 17.57 1.15 49.61
N GLY A 280 17.95 2.26 48.96
CA GLY A 280 19.33 2.59 48.63
C GLY A 280 19.74 2.34 47.17
N LEU A 281 18.88 1.74 46.34
CA LEU A 281 19.11 1.67 44.89
C LEU A 281 18.60 2.96 44.20
N PRO A 282 19.40 3.62 43.34
CA PRO A 282 18.96 4.78 42.58
C PRO A 282 18.01 4.35 41.45
N ILE A 283 16.72 4.23 41.76
CA ILE A 283 15.67 3.79 40.82
C ILE A 283 15.12 4.99 40.05
N GLN A 284 15.01 4.85 38.73
CA GLN A 284 14.27 5.78 37.87
C GLN A 284 12.89 5.19 37.59
N GLU A 285 11.82 5.94 37.90
CA GLU A 285 10.44 5.53 37.65
C GLU A 285 9.90 6.18 36.38
N GLU A 286 9.46 5.37 35.41
CA GLU A 286 8.71 5.82 34.25
C GLU A 286 7.25 5.34 34.35
N LYS A 287 6.29 6.28 34.34
CA LYS A 287 4.86 5.95 34.31
C LYS A 287 4.33 6.08 32.88
N SER A 288 3.89 4.97 32.29
CA SER A 288 3.16 4.95 31.03
C SER A 288 1.77 4.36 31.22
N ILE A 289 0.75 5.04 30.68
CA ILE A 289 -0.61 4.51 30.59
C ILE A 289 -0.68 3.69 29.31
N ASN A 290 -0.84 2.37 29.46
CA ASN A 290 -0.99 1.45 28.35
C ASN A 290 -2.41 0.89 28.36
N SER A 291 -3.22 1.24 27.37
CA SER A 291 -4.53 0.64 27.14
C SER A 291 -4.34 -0.72 26.46
N ARG A 292 -5.10 -1.73 26.90
CA ARG A 292 -5.14 -3.06 26.27
C ARG A 292 -6.58 -3.44 25.99
N LEU A 293 -6.81 -4.02 24.83
CA LEU A 293 -8.07 -4.65 24.48
C LEU A 293 -8.00 -6.11 24.92
N ASN A 294 -8.86 -6.50 25.86
CA ASN A 294 -9.02 -7.89 26.27
C ASN A 294 -10.40 -8.36 25.84
N PHE A 295 -10.47 -9.56 25.29
CA PHE A 295 -11.74 -10.19 24.98
C PHE A 295 -12.43 -10.63 26.28
N LYS A 296 -13.75 -10.48 26.34
CA LYS A 296 -14.59 -11.00 27.42
C LYS A 296 -15.53 -12.03 26.82
N GLU A 297 -15.39 -13.29 27.23
CA GLU A 297 -16.37 -14.32 26.91
C GLU A 297 -17.74 -13.87 27.46
N LYS A 298 -18.74 -13.78 26.58
CA LYS A 298 -20.13 -13.76 27.03
C LYS A 298 -20.47 -15.21 27.34
N GLU A 299 -20.96 -15.48 28.55
CA GLU A 299 -21.63 -16.74 28.87
C GLU A 299 -22.65 -17.00 27.75
N GLN A 300 -22.37 -17.96 26.88
CA GLN A 300 -23.38 -18.52 26.00
C GLN A 300 -24.20 -19.46 26.87
N ASP A 301 -25.50 -19.19 26.97
CA ASP A 301 -26.45 -20.13 27.52
C ASP A 301 -26.22 -21.50 26.88
N GLU A 302 -26.04 -22.50 27.72
CA GLU A 302 -25.93 -23.92 27.39
C GLU A 302 -27.13 -24.33 26.52
N ALA A 303 -26.95 -24.33 25.20
CA ALA A 303 -27.84 -24.98 24.27
C ALA A 303 -27.05 -26.09 23.58
N ASP A 304 -27.03 -27.23 24.28
CA ASP A 304 -27.19 -28.59 23.76
C ASP A 304 -26.87 -28.77 22.26
N ASP A 305 -25.61 -29.08 21.95
CA ASP A 305 -25.23 -29.70 20.69
C ASP A 305 -24.57 -31.05 21.02
N ASP A 306 -25.41 -32.08 21.13
CA ASP A 306 -25.03 -33.48 20.96
C ASP A 306 -24.28 -33.61 19.62
N ILE A 307 -22.99 -33.94 19.68
CA ILE A 307 -22.16 -34.25 18.51
C ILE A 307 -22.29 -35.74 18.22
N PRO A 308 -22.87 -36.18 17.09
CA PRO A 308 -22.62 -37.52 16.57
C PRO A 308 -21.33 -37.49 15.75
N PHE A 309 -20.42 -38.40 16.12
CA PHE A 309 -19.10 -38.68 15.53
C PHE A 309 -19.00 -38.57 14.00
#